data_AF-A0A958GZC0-F1
#
_entry.id   AF-A0A958GZC0-F1
#
_cell.length_a   1.000
_cell.length_b   1.000
_cell.length_c   1.000
_cell.angle_alpha   90.00
_cell.angle_beta   90.00
_cell.angle_gamma   90.00
#
_symmetry.space_group_name_H-M   'P 1'
#
loop_
_entity.id
_entity.type
_entity.pdbx_description
1 polymer ?
#
loop_
_entity_poly.entity_id
_entity_poly.type
_entity_poly.pdbx_seq_one_letter_code
_entity_poly.pdbx_strand_id
1 'polypeptide(L)'
;MSAYKLIIFDIDGTLSTSAQGELRPDIKPYFKLLKSVYPDGNGPTIALVAQPDGASWRDWMETHRLGEPEQGLTQEQVDTHIFGVAKNIEELYEKPAVYTALAYRNNPREGAPIPAEPSSAPYPRTDAHKPEPDMLVAAMAAAGVTPEETLLVSANGAEAAQVTGCNFMKAGDFFQRDAVPQPNPGRKTSASGRHRLAYFIGIPVALIACGFLAFVFQPTDNPTVDQAVVEVVSTTAAIEAAPTSLPTVEDAFVPPPPTEDSAAAFLPTQESPIEQPKTLTPLEEAYANKVTMIWSDMKDAFTKLGELVLSPQKGQGDWAIDVAVQLATIKASYEEVLQMNVPHGMESFHRYFTEATGDCNTMADHFTAAIENQNGAEIELGISFLKQCSVKINQFETELNKGLEELKQLK
;
A
#
# COMPACT_ATOMS: atom_id res chain seq x y z
N MET A 1 35.14 -1.40 2.30
CA MET A 1 33.75 -1.37 2.79
C MET A 1 33.81 -1.81 4.24
N SER A 2 33.26 -1.04 5.18
CA SER A 2 33.15 -1.52 6.56
C SER A 2 32.19 -2.72 6.56
N ALA A 3 32.63 -3.88 7.05
CA ALA A 3 31.73 -5.01 7.20
C ALA A 3 30.78 -4.69 8.35
N TYR A 4 29.47 -4.82 8.12
CA TYR A 4 28.49 -4.73 9.19
C TYR A 4 28.77 -5.81 10.23
N LYS A 5 28.65 -5.47 11.53
CA LYS A 5 28.85 -6.42 12.62
C LYS A 5 27.58 -7.19 12.96
N LEU A 6 26.42 -6.58 12.70
CA LEU A 6 25.10 -7.20 12.83
C LEU A 6 24.34 -7.08 11.52
N ILE A 7 23.76 -8.19 11.09
CA ILE A 7 22.79 -8.21 10.00
C ILE A 7 21.47 -8.73 10.55
N ILE A 8 20.46 -7.87 10.49
CA ILE A 8 19.10 -8.18 10.89
C ILE A 8 18.32 -8.54 9.62
N PHE A 9 17.72 -9.73 9.61
CA PHE A 9 16.83 -10.14 8.53
C PHE A 9 15.38 -10.13 8.99
N ASP A 10 14.54 -9.54 8.16
CA ASP A 10 13.12 -9.85 8.16
C ASP A 10 12.90 -11.28 7.64
N ILE A 11 11.78 -11.92 8.01
CA ILE A 11 11.52 -13.31 7.59
C ILE A 11 10.65 -13.36 6.35
N ASP A 12 9.39 -12.93 6.48
CA ASP A 12 8.38 -13.05 5.43
C ASP A 12 8.70 -12.17 4.22
N GLY A 13 8.66 -12.76 3.02
CA GLY A 13 9.02 -12.09 1.77
C GLY A 13 10.52 -11.76 1.62
N THR A 14 11.31 -12.00 2.66
CA THR A 14 12.75 -11.73 2.71
C THR A 14 13.53 -13.03 2.65
N LEU A 15 13.47 -13.85 3.70
CA LEU A 15 14.19 -15.13 3.82
C LEU A 15 13.35 -16.33 3.38
N SER A 16 12.03 -16.27 3.59
CA SER A 16 11.10 -17.34 3.27
C SER A 16 9.83 -16.81 2.61
N THR A 17 9.22 -17.68 1.82
CA THR A 17 7.85 -17.54 1.30
C THR A 17 7.00 -18.77 1.62
N SER A 18 7.55 -19.73 2.38
CA SER A 18 6.95 -21.03 2.66
C SER A 18 6.45 -21.04 4.09
N ALA A 19 5.19 -21.44 4.32
CA ALA A 19 4.64 -21.60 5.67
C ALA A 19 5.42 -22.61 6.53
N GLN A 20 6.22 -23.50 5.92
CA GLN A 20 7.00 -24.52 6.60
C GLN A 20 8.36 -24.03 7.12
N GLY A 21 8.70 -22.75 6.88
CA GLY A 21 9.95 -22.16 7.36
C GLY A 21 11.17 -22.53 6.51
N GLU A 22 10.97 -22.92 5.25
CA GLU A 22 12.07 -23.19 4.34
C GLU A 22 12.70 -21.88 3.84
N LEU A 23 14.03 -21.80 3.86
CA LEU A 23 14.74 -20.71 3.19
C LEU A 23 14.51 -20.76 1.68
N ARG A 24 14.33 -19.59 1.07
CA ARG A 24 14.32 -19.49 -0.39
C ARG A 24 15.62 -20.06 -0.98
N PRO A 25 15.55 -20.78 -2.12
CA PRO A 25 16.72 -21.46 -2.68
C PRO A 25 17.89 -20.52 -3.02
N ASP A 26 17.60 -19.31 -3.45
CA ASP A 26 18.58 -18.29 -3.86
C ASP A 26 19.36 -17.67 -2.67
N ILE A 27 18.88 -17.87 -1.44
CA ILE A 27 19.48 -17.29 -0.22
C ILE A 27 20.48 -18.24 0.43
N LYS A 28 20.29 -19.56 0.28
CA LYS A 28 21.19 -20.57 0.86
C LYS A 28 22.67 -20.38 0.48
N PRO A 29 23.03 -19.99 -0.77
CA PRO A 29 24.42 -19.70 -1.14
C PRO A 29 25.08 -18.60 -0.30
N TYR A 30 24.32 -17.58 0.11
CA TYR A 30 24.84 -16.47 0.92
C TYR A 30 25.32 -16.95 2.30
N PHE A 31 24.51 -17.72 3.02
CA PHE A 31 24.90 -18.23 4.34
C PHE A 31 26.07 -19.21 4.27
N LYS A 32 26.12 -20.05 3.22
CA LYS A 32 27.28 -20.92 2.95
C LYS A 32 28.54 -20.11 2.67
N LEU A 33 28.42 -19.02 1.91
CA LEU A 33 29.52 -18.10 1.65
C LEU A 33 30.00 -17.47 2.94
N LEU A 34 29.11 -16.94 3.79
CA LEU A 34 29.48 -16.41 5.11
C LEU A 34 30.27 -17.43 5.93
N LYS A 35 29.81 -18.69 6.00
CA LYS A 35 30.53 -19.75 6.72
C LYS A 35 31.92 -20.03 6.13
N SER A 36 32.07 -19.96 4.80
CA SER A 36 33.36 -20.17 4.14
C SER A 36 34.34 -19.00 4.35
N VAL A 37 33.82 -17.77 4.44
CA VAL A 37 34.62 -16.55 4.66
C VAL A 37 34.98 -16.40 6.14
N TYR A 38 34.09 -16.81 7.04
CA TYR A 38 34.25 -16.70 8.49
C TYR A 38 34.13 -18.09 9.16
N PRO A 39 35.07 -19.02 8.92
CA PRO A 39 34.98 -20.39 9.44
C PRO A 39 34.99 -20.45 10.97
N ASP A 40 35.71 -19.51 11.61
CA ASP A 40 35.90 -19.43 13.06
C ASP A 40 34.80 -18.64 13.78
N GLY A 41 33.75 -18.20 13.08
CA GLY A 41 32.65 -17.44 13.68
C GLY A 41 32.95 -15.96 13.94
N ASN A 42 34.04 -15.43 13.38
CA ASN A 42 34.36 -14.00 13.46
C ASN A 42 33.59 -13.16 12.41
N GLY A 43 32.47 -13.67 11.92
CA GLY A 43 31.63 -13.00 10.92
C GLY A 43 30.59 -12.08 11.55
N PRO A 44 29.68 -11.51 10.75
CA PRO A 44 28.56 -10.77 11.29
C PRO A 44 27.68 -11.67 12.16
N THR A 45 27.19 -11.13 13.27
CA THR A 45 26.10 -11.73 14.03
C THR A 45 24.81 -11.63 13.22
N ILE A 46 24.00 -12.68 13.24
CA ILE A 46 22.71 -12.72 12.54
C ILE A 46 21.56 -12.65 13.54
N ALA A 47 20.61 -11.76 13.29
CA ALA A 47 19.34 -11.70 14.01
C ALA A 47 18.18 -11.83 13.03
N LEU A 48 17.11 -12.51 13.46
CA LEU A 48 15.83 -12.59 12.77
C LEU A 48 14.83 -11.73 13.53
N VAL A 49 14.13 -10.87 12.79
CA VAL A 49 13.04 -10.05 13.31
C VAL A 49 11.79 -10.43 12.53
N ALA A 50 10.76 -10.91 13.23
CA ALA A 50 9.52 -11.37 12.61
C ALA A 50 8.29 -10.68 13.21
N GLN A 51 7.33 -10.36 12.36
CA GLN A 51 6.00 -9.85 12.70
C GLN A 51 4.94 -10.74 12.08
N PRO A 52 4.69 -11.89 12.69
CA PRO A 52 3.70 -12.82 12.18
C PRO A 52 2.31 -12.34 12.60
N ASP A 53 1.70 -11.50 11.77
CA ASP A 53 0.35 -10.97 12.04
C ASP A 53 -0.71 -12.07 12.07
N GLY A 54 -0.47 -13.21 11.39
CA GLY A 54 -1.46 -14.27 11.22
C GLY A 54 -2.00 -14.88 12.53
N ALA A 55 -1.14 -15.09 13.53
CA ALA A 55 -1.57 -15.66 14.82
C ALA A 55 -2.34 -14.65 15.67
N SER A 56 -1.86 -13.41 15.71
CA SER A 56 -2.56 -12.35 16.43
C SER A 56 -3.87 -11.94 15.75
N TRP A 57 -3.94 -12.01 14.42
CA TRP A 57 -5.17 -11.80 13.64
C TRP A 57 -6.22 -12.86 13.96
N ARG A 58 -5.80 -14.13 14.02
CA ARG A 58 -6.66 -15.23 14.46
C ARG A 58 -7.20 -15.02 15.86
N ASP A 59 -6.34 -14.73 16.83
CA ASP A 59 -6.76 -14.51 18.22
C ASP A 59 -7.75 -13.35 18.35
N TRP A 60 -7.55 -12.28 17.56
CA TRP A 60 -8.49 -11.17 17.47
C TRP A 60 -9.86 -11.60 16.92
N MET A 61 -9.89 -12.38 15.84
CA MET A 61 -11.13 -12.94 15.26
C MET A 61 -11.87 -13.85 16.25
N GLU A 62 -11.15 -14.74 16.93
CA GLU A 62 -11.70 -15.63 17.96
C GLU A 62 -12.30 -14.83 19.14
N THR A 63 -11.58 -13.82 19.61
CA THR A 63 -12.00 -12.97 20.73
C THR A 63 -13.27 -12.18 20.43
N HIS A 64 -13.37 -11.62 19.21
CA HIS A 64 -14.49 -10.76 18.82
C HIS A 64 -15.64 -11.53 18.15
N ARG A 65 -15.47 -12.85 17.91
CA ARG A 65 -16.42 -13.71 17.20
C ARG A 65 -16.76 -13.14 15.80
N LEU A 66 -15.73 -12.71 15.08
CA LEU A 66 -15.83 -12.14 13.74
C LEU A 66 -15.03 -12.99 12.74
N GLY A 67 -15.51 -13.10 11.51
CA GLY A 67 -14.80 -13.77 10.41
C GLY A 67 -14.71 -15.30 10.56
N GLU A 68 -13.70 -15.88 9.90
CA GLU A 68 -13.39 -17.31 9.88
C GLU A 68 -12.01 -17.54 10.53
N PRO A 69 -11.91 -17.56 11.88
CA PRO A 69 -10.63 -17.65 12.59
C PRO A 69 -9.79 -18.87 12.22
N GLU A 70 -10.42 -19.96 11.79
CA GLU A 70 -9.79 -21.17 11.29
C GLU A 70 -8.92 -20.97 10.05
N GLN A 71 -9.15 -19.89 9.27
CA GLN A 71 -8.30 -19.53 8.14
C GLN A 71 -6.99 -18.85 8.57
N GLY A 72 -6.95 -18.30 9.79
CA GLY A 72 -5.76 -17.68 10.35
C GLY A 72 -4.74 -18.71 10.85
N LEU A 73 -3.46 -18.33 10.84
CA LEU A 73 -2.39 -19.17 11.37
C LEU A 73 -2.53 -19.33 12.89
N THR A 74 -2.25 -20.52 13.39
CA THR A 74 -2.04 -20.73 14.83
C THR A 74 -0.68 -20.23 15.27
N GLN A 75 -0.51 -19.98 16.57
CA GLN A 75 0.82 -19.67 17.14
C GLN A 75 1.83 -20.80 16.86
N GLU A 76 1.40 -22.06 16.93
CA GLU A 76 2.27 -23.21 16.63
C GLU A 76 2.77 -23.19 15.17
N GLN A 77 1.91 -22.83 14.22
CA GLN A 77 2.30 -22.71 12.81
C GLN A 77 3.28 -21.54 12.59
N VAL A 78 3.03 -20.41 13.25
CA VAL A 78 3.93 -19.25 13.24
C VAL A 78 5.30 -19.61 13.83
N ASP A 79 5.32 -20.25 15.00
CA ASP A 79 6.57 -20.69 15.64
C ASP A 79 7.30 -21.71 14.76
N THR A 80 6.58 -22.68 14.19
CA THR A 80 7.14 -23.67 13.25
C THR A 80 7.80 -23.00 12.06
N HIS A 81 7.16 -21.98 11.49
CA HIS A 81 7.71 -21.19 10.39
C HIS A 81 9.01 -20.48 10.80
N ILE A 82 8.96 -19.67 11.86
CA ILE A 82 10.06 -18.82 12.30
C ILE A 82 11.26 -19.67 12.74
N PHE A 83 11.04 -20.68 13.57
CA PHE A 83 12.11 -21.56 14.04
C PHE A 83 12.59 -22.52 12.96
N GLY A 84 11.75 -22.85 11.97
CA GLY A 84 12.17 -23.54 10.76
C GLY A 84 13.22 -22.74 9.98
N VAL A 85 12.98 -21.44 9.79
CA VAL A 85 13.95 -20.54 9.13
C VAL A 85 15.23 -20.44 9.94
N ALA A 86 15.13 -20.21 11.25
CA ALA A 86 16.29 -20.11 12.14
C ALA A 86 17.16 -21.38 12.11
N LYS A 87 16.53 -22.57 12.14
CA LYS A 87 17.22 -23.86 12.06
C LYS A 87 17.91 -24.05 10.72
N ASN A 88 17.26 -23.70 9.61
CA ASN A 88 17.87 -23.76 8.28
C ASN A 88 19.10 -22.85 8.17
N ILE A 89 19.12 -21.70 8.85
CA ILE A 89 20.29 -20.82 8.91
C ILE A 89 21.39 -21.43 9.80
N GLU A 90 21.03 -21.98 10.96
CA GLU A 90 21.98 -22.64 11.87
C GLU A 90 22.73 -23.80 11.18
N GLU A 91 22.06 -24.56 10.32
CA GLU A 91 22.68 -25.64 9.53
C GLU A 91 23.68 -25.12 8.47
N LEU A 92 23.56 -23.86 8.05
CA LEU A 92 24.38 -23.26 6.99
C LEU A 92 25.45 -22.30 7.53
N TYR A 93 25.25 -21.73 8.72
CA TYR A 93 26.12 -20.72 9.31
C TYR A 93 26.19 -20.85 10.85
N GLU A 94 25.69 -19.87 11.58
CA GLU A 94 25.62 -19.81 13.04
C GLU A 94 24.15 -19.64 13.44
N LYS A 95 23.83 -20.08 14.65
CA LYS A 95 22.48 -19.96 15.20
C LYS A 95 22.08 -18.48 15.32
N PRO A 96 21.05 -18.01 14.59
CA PRO A 96 20.64 -16.62 14.69
C PRO A 96 19.87 -16.36 15.99
N ALA A 97 19.94 -15.15 16.52
CA ALA A 97 19.03 -14.68 17.54
C ALA A 97 17.64 -14.40 16.92
N VAL A 98 16.56 -14.71 17.63
CA VAL A 98 15.19 -14.56 17.11
C VAL A 98 14.41 -13.59 17.99
N TYR A 99 13.83 -12.58 17.34
CA TYR A 99 12.99 -11.54 17.94
C TYR A 99 11.64 -11.55 17.22
N THR A 100 10.55 -11.67 17.97
CA THR A 100 9.19 -11.76 17.43
C THR A 100 8.30 -10.74 18.11
N ALA A 101 7.47 -10.02 17.34
CA ALA A 101 6.39 -9.20 17.89
C ALA A 101 5.06 -9.82 17.47
N LEU A 102 4.36 -10.38 18.46
CA LEU A 102 3.01 -10.92 18.31
C LEU A 102 2.02 -9.80 18.64
N ALA A 103 1.78 -8.91 17.68
CA ALA A 103 0.82 -7.83 17.85
C ALA A 103 0.11 -7.55 16.53
N TYR A 104 -1.13 -8.02 16.41
CA TYR A 104 -1.99 -7.59 15.32
C TYR A 104 -2.49 -6.17 15.61
N ARG A 105 -2.35 -5.27 14.63
CA ARG A 105 -2.95 -3.93 14.68
C ARG A 105 -3.94 -3.79 13.53
N ASN A 106 -5.24 -3.79 13.83
CA ASN A 106 -6.25 -3.36 12.84
C ASN A 106 -6.28 -1.84 12.66
N ASN A 107 -5.69 -1.09 13.60
CA ASN A 107 -5.62 0.36 13.62
C ASN A 107 -4.36 0.78 14.42
N PRO A 108 -3.62 1.83 14.02
CA PRO A 108 -2.49 2.35 14.81
C PRO A 108 -2.82 2.75 16.26
N ARG A 109 -4.10 2.89 16.63
CA ARG A 109 -4.53 3.26 18.00
C ARG A 109 -5.16 2.12 18.81
N GLU A 110 -5.56 1.02 18.18
CA GLU A 110 -6.15 -0.14 18.86
C GLU A 110 -5.34 -1.39 18.51
N GLY A 111 -4.42 -1.76 19.39
CA GLY A 111 -3.76 -3.06 19.31
C GLY A 111 -4.75 -4.16 19.66
N ALA A 112 -4.72 -5.27 18.93
CA ALA A 112 -5.39 -6.48 19.37
C ALA A 112 -4.84 -6.93 20.72
N PRO A 113 -5.66 -7.60 21.55
CA PRO A 113 -5.16 -8.22 22.77
C PRO A 113 -3.98 -9.15 22.45
N ILE A 114 -2.95 -9.09 23.29
CA ILE A 114 -1.83 -10.03 23.25
C ILE A 114 -2.36 -11.37 23.75
N PRO A 115 -2.05 -12.51 23.09
CA PRO A 115 -2.32 -13.81 23.65
C PRO A 115 -1.78 -13.88 25.09
N ALA A 116 -2.59 -14.40 26.02
CA ALA A 116 -2.36 -14.28 27.46
C ALA A 116 -1.05 -14.93 27.96
N GLU A 117 -0.36 -15.70 27.12
CA GLU A 117 0.92 -16.31 27.47
C GLU A 117 1.99 -16.00 26.41
N PRO A 118 3.17 -15.53 26.84
CA PRO A 118 4.31 -15.44 25.95
C PRO A 118 4.68 -16.84 25.47
N SER A 119 4.67 -17.05 24.15
CA SER A 119 5.40 -18.18 23.57
C SER A 119 6.85 -18.09 24.04
N SER A 120 7.58 -19.20 24.03
CA SER A 120 8.99 -19.30 24.47
C SER A 120 9.99 -18.31 23.85
N ALA A 121 9.54 -17.39 22.99
CA ALA A 121 10.28 -16.28 22.44
C ALA A 121 10.54 -15.17 23.50
N PRO A 122 11.74 -14.57 23.51
CA PRO A 122 12.13 -13.61 24.56
C PRO A 122 11.46 -12.22 24.52
N TYR A 123 10.64 -11.88 23.49
CA TYR A 123 10.14 -10.51 23.30
C TYR A 123 8.67 -10.34 22.82
N PRO A 124 7.65 -10.99 23.39
CA PRO A 124 6.26 -10.74 23.03
C PRO A 124 5.79 -9.42 23.64
N ARG A 125 5.94 -8.33 22.88
CA ARG A 125 5.68 -6.97 23.33
C ARG A 125 4.98 -6.18 22.22
N THR A 126 3.87 -5.51 22.53
CA THR A 126 3.04 -4.73 21.59
C THR A 126 3.70 -3.45 21.08
N ASP A 127 4.66 -2.93 21.83
CA ASP A 127 5.55 -1.83 21.47
C ASP A 127 6.65 -2.27 20.49
N ALA A 128 6.76 -3.57 20.21
CA ALA A 128 7.81 -4.14 19.35
C ALA A 128 7.38 -4.37 17.89
N HIS A 129 6.19 -3.92 17.48
CA HIS A 129 5.76 -3.97 16.08
C HIS A 129 6.60 -3.02 15.20
N LYS A 130 6.70 -3.21 13.88
CA LYS A 130 7.40 -2.30 12.96
C LYS A 130 6.32 -1.30 12.53
N PRO A 131 6.64 0.00 12.39
CA PRO A 131 7.98 0.58 12.32
C PRO A 131 8.62 0.91 13.67
N GLU A 132 8.00 0.57 14.80
CA GLU A 132 8.61 0.83 16.11
C GLU A 132 9.97 0.13 16.27
N PRO A 133 10.95 0.80 16.88
CA PRO A 133 12.35 0.41 16.81
C PRO A 133 12.71 -0.76 17.75
N ASP A 134 11.85 -1.14 18.67
CA ASP A 134 12.23 -1.89 19.88
C ASP A 134 12.88 -3.24 19.60
N MET A 135 12.38 -4.03 18.62
CA MET A 135 13.04 -5.30 18.27
C MET A 135 14.42 -5.09 17.67
N LEU A 136 14.58 -4.07 16.81
CA LEU A 136 15.85 -3.78 16.16
C LEU A 136 16.85 -3.23 17.19
N VAL A 137 16.38 -2.37 18.11
CA VAL A 137 17.18 -1.84 19.23
C VAL A 137 17.59 -2.98 20.18
N ALA A 138 16.69 -3.91 20.48
CA ALA A 138 17.00 -5.08 21.30
C ALA A 138 18.07 -5.96 20.61
N ALA A 139 17.94 -6.19 19.31
CA ALA A 139 18.93 -6.95 18.54
C ALA A 139 20.31 -6.26 18.54
N MET A 140 20.36 -4.95 18.33
CA MET A 140 21.60 -4.16 18.39
C MET A 140 22.24 -4.19 19.77
N ALA A 141 21.44 -4.00 20.83
CA ALA A 141 21.91 -4.03 22.20
C ALA A 141 22.45 -5.42 22.58
N ALA A 142 21.77 -6.50 22.19
CA ALA A 142 22.22 -7.87 22.44
C ALA A 142 23.53 -8.21 21.70
N ALA A 143 23.72 -7.67 20.50
CA ALA A 143 24.96 -7.83 19.74
C ALA A 143 26.08 -6.86 20.17
N GLY A 144 25.78 -5.86 21.01
CA GLY A 144 26.75 -4.85 21.45
C GLY A 144 27.24 -3.94 20.32
N VAL A 145 26.36 -3.59 19.38
CA VAL A 145 26.68 -2.79 18.18
C VAL A 145 25.86 -1.51 18.11
N THR A 146 26.32 -0.54 17.32
CA THR A 146 25.57 0.70 17.04
C THR A 146 24.71 0.57 15.77
N PRO A 147 23.77 1.51 15.51
CA PRO A 147 23.00 1.53 14.26
C PRO A 147 23.87 1.59 13.00
N GLU A 148 24.99 2.31 13.04
CA GLU A 148 25.91 2.45 11.90
C GLU A 148 26.64 1.14 11.56
N GLU A 149 26.79 0.25 12.54
CA GLU A 149 27.39 -1.08 12.40
C GLU A 149 26.37 -2.16 12.05
N THR A 150 25.10 -1.77 11.89
CA THR A 150 23.95 -2.66 11.69
C THR A 150 23.33 -2.46 10.31
N LEU A 151 22.98 -3.58 9.67
CA LEU A 151 22.22 -3.61 8.42
C LEU A 151 20.89 -4.36 8.63
N LEU A 152 19.78 -3.71 8.31
CA LEU A 152 18.49 -4.37 8.12
C LEU A 152 18.33 -4.78 6.64
N VAL A 153 18.08 -6.06 6.42
CA VAL A 153 17.69 -6.60 5.11
C VAL A 153 16.23 -7.04 5.19
N SER A 154 15.38 -6.39 4.40
CA SER A 154 13.94 -6.66 4.39
C SER A 154 13.33 -6.33 3.02
N ALA A 155 12.20 -6.95 2.69
CA ALA A 155 11.37 -6.55 1.56
C ALA A 155 10.76 -5.15 1.78
N ASN A 156 10.27 -4.87 3.00
CA ASN A 156 9.44 -3.71 3.33
C ASN A 156 9.91 -2.94 4.59
N GLY A 157 11.14 -3.17 5.08
CA GLY A 157 11.65 -2.64 6.35
C GLY A 157 12.28 -1.24 6.31
N ALA A 158 12.11 -0.47 5.23
CA ALA A 158 12.81 0.80 5.05
C ALA A 158 12.49 1.82 6.16
N GLU A 159 11.22 1.92 6.55
CA GLU A 159 10.75 2.83 7.60
C GLU A 159 11.32 2.44 8.97
N ALA A 160 11.32 1.15 9.33
CA ALA A 160 11.89 0.66 10.59
C ALA A 160 13.40 0.94 10.68
N ALA A 161 14.14 0.77 9.58
CA ALA A 161 15.55 1.13 9.53
C ALA A 161 15.77 2.64 9.68
N GLN A 162 14.93 3.47 9.06
CA GLN A 162 14.99 4.92 9.18
C GLN A 162 14.75 5.37 10.64
N VAL A 163 13.72 4.83 11.30
CA VAL A 163 13.38 5.16 12.69
C VAL A 163 14.49 4.75 13.66
N THR A 164 15.14 3.61 13.42
CA THR A 164 16.25 3.10 14.25
C THR A 164 17.60 3.72 13.91
N GLY A 165 17.72 4.39 12.77
CA GLY A 165 18.98 4.94 12.26
C GLY A 165 19.95 3.88 11.74
N CYS A 166 19.53 2.62 11.55
CA CYS A 166 20.40 1.59 10.99
C CYS A 166 20.44 1.63 9.46
N ASN A 167 21.41 0.95 8.86
CA ASN A 167 21.48 0.84 7.41
C ASN A 167 20.34 -0.05 6.89
N PHE A 168 19.87 0.20 5.67
CA PHE A 168 18.81 -0.59 5.02
C PHE A 168 19.25 -1.10 3.65
N MET A 169 18.84 -2.33 3.33
CA MET A 169 18.90 -2.85 1.97
C MET A 169 17.65 -3.67 1.65
N LYS A 170 17.10 -3.47 0.46
CA LYS A 170 16.03 -4.33 -0.02
C LYS A 170 16.56 -5.75 -0.24
N ALA A 171 15.80 -6.75 0.19
CA ALA A 171 16.21 -8.15 0.12
C ALA A 171 16.66 -8.58 -1.29
N GLY A 172 15.93 -8.16 -2.33
CA GLY A 172 16.28 -8.45 -3.72
C GLY A 172 17.67 -7.93 -4.11
N ASP A 173 17.97 -6.68 -3.76
CA ASP A 173 19.26 -6.07 -4.07
C ASP A 173 20.40 -6.71 -3.26
N PHE A 174 20.12 -7.06 -2.00
CA PHE A 174 21.10 -7.68 -1.12
C PHE A 174 21.56 -9.04 -1.64
N PHE A 175 20.62 -9.94 -1.99
CA PHE A 175 20.96 -11.30 -2.41
C PHE A 175 21.38 -11.42 -3.89
N GLN A 176 21.08 -10.42 -4.73
CA GLN A 176 21.46 -10.44 -6.15
C GLN A 176 22.87 -9.87 -6.43
N ARG A 177 23.50 -9.20 -5.46
CA ARG A 177 24.80 -8.52 -5.65
C ARG A 177 25.95 -9.42 -6.09
N ASP A 178 25.96 -10.68 -5.64
CA ASP A 178 27.04 -11.63 -5.90
C ASP A 178 26.62 -12.80 -6.80
N ALA A 179 25.41 -12.75 -7.38
CA ALA A 179 25.07 -13.63 -8.46
C ALA A 179 25.96 -13.29 -9.65
N VAL A 180 27.11 -13.99 -9.75
CA VAL A 180 27.85 -14.14 -11.01
C VAL A 180 26.77 -14.36 -12.07
N PRO A 181 26.64 -13.48 -13.08
CA PRO A 181 25.57 -13.59 -14.04
C PRO A 181 25.65 -14.99 -14.63
N GLN A 182 24.69 -15.84 -14.26
CA GLN A 182 24.53 -17.15 -14.89
C GLN A 182 24.38 -16.83 -16.37
N PRO A 183 25.30 -17.28 -17.24
CA PRO A 183 25.23 -16.98 -18.65
C PRO A 183 23.91 -17.57 -19.14
N ASN A 184 22.91 -16.72 -19.33
CA ASN A 184 21.61 -17.10 -19.82
C ASN A 184 21.81 -17.42 -21.31
N PRO A 185 21.77 -18.70 -21.74
CA PRO A 185 22.14 -19.07 -23.11
C PRO A 185 21.13 -18.59 -24.17
N GLY A 186 20.08 -17.86 -23.77
CA GLY A 186 19.01 -17.40 -24.68
C GLY A 186 18.79 -15.89 -24.78
N ARG A 187 19.40 -15.03 -23.96
CA ARG A 187 19.05 -13.61 -23.94
C ARG A 187 20.05 -12.76 -24.71
N LYS A 188 19.75 -12.49 -25.99
CA LYS A 188 20.45 -11.47 -26.79
C LYS A 188 20.29 -10.12 -26.10
N THR A 189 21.38 -9.58 -25.57
CA THR A 189 21.43 -8.24 -24.98
C THR A 189 21.28 -7.20 -26.09
N SER A 190 20.17 -6.46 -26.08
CA SER A 190 20.02 -5.23 -26.87
C SER A 190 20.59 -4.08 -26.05
N ALA A 191 21.57 -3.39 -26.63
CA ALA A 191 22.18 -2.21 -26.06
C ALA A 191 21.36 -0.95 -26.36
N SER A 192 21.40 -0.02 -25.42
CA SER A 192 20.94 1.38 -25.49
C SER A 192 19.44 1.64 -25.25
N GLY A 193 19.18 2.57 -24.32
CA GLY A 193 17.86 3.16 -24.12
C GLY A 193 17.79 4.01 -22.87
N ARG A 194 18.13 5.30 -22.99
CA ARG A 194 17.84 6.35 -21.99
C ARG A 194 16.38 6.24 -21.54
N HIS A 195 16.12 6.06 -20.25
CA HIS A 195 14.77 6.21 -19.70
C HIS A 195 14.35 7.68 -19.77
N ARG A 196 13.59 8.01 -20.82
CA ARG A 196 12.67 9.14 -20.78
C ARG A 196 11.42 8.66 -20.05
N LEU A 197 11.01 9.38 -19.01
CA LEU A 197 9.63 9.37 -18.52
C LEU A 197 8.72 9.65 -19.72
N ALA A 198 8.08 8.61 -20.25
CA ALA A 198 7.04 8.75 -21.25
C ALA A 198 5.70 8.74 -20.50
N TYR A 199 4.99 9.85 -20.61
CA TYR A 199 3.57 10.01 -20.27
C TYR A 199 2.76 8.80 -20.76
N PHE A 200 2.20 8.03 -19.83
CA PHE A 200 1.10 7.11 -20.11
C PHE A 200 -0.21 7.85 -19.83
N ILE A 201 -0.76 8.50 -20.86
CA ILE A 201 -2.12 9.05 -20.83
C ILE A 201 -3.04 8.01 -21.48
N GLY A 202 -4.04 7.56 -20.71
CA GLY A 202 -5.33 7.15 -21.25
C GLY A 202 -5.48 5.68 -21.66
N ILE A 203 -5.76 4.80 -20.70
CA ILE A 203 -6.68 3.70 -20.98
C ILE A 203 -8.09 4.32 -20.98
N PRO A 204 -8.85 4.27 -22.09
CA PRO A 204 -10.17 4.87 -22.12
C PRO A 204 -11.09 4.07 -21.19
N VAL A 205 -11.59 4.72 -20.14
CA VAL A 205 -12.56 4.19 -19.17
C VAL A 205 -13.79 3.55 -19.84
N ALA A 206 -14.06 3.92 -21.09
CA ALA A 206 -15.10 3.32 -21.93
C ALA A 206 -14.88 1.82 -22.23
N LEU A 207 -13.64 1.33 -22.36
CA LEU A 207 -13.37 -0.09 -22.63
C LEU A 207 -13.61 -0.98 -21.40
N ILE A 208 -13.35 -0.46 -20.21
CA ILE A 208 -13.56 -1.16 -18.93
C ILE A 208 -15.06 -1.39 -18.69
N ALA A 209 -15.89 -0.38 -18.95
CA ALA A 209 -17.34 -0.45 -18.76
C ALA A 209 -18.04 -1.48 -19.65
N CYS A 210 -17.67 -1.57 -20.93
CA CYS A 210 -18.30 -2.49 -21.88
C CYS A 210 -17.91 -3.96 -21.65
N GLY A 211 -16.67 -4.23 -21.22
CA GLY A 211 -16.21 -5.59 -20.93
C GLY A 211 -16.85 -6.18 -19.67
N PHE A 212 -16.99 -5.37 -18.63
CA PHE A 212 -17.48 -5.82 -17.32
C PHE A 212 -18.99 -6.13 -17.33
N LEU A 213 -19.82 -5.30 -17.99
CA LEU A 213 -21.27 -5.50 -18.09
C LEU A 213 -21.66 -6.73 -18.92
N ALA A 214 -20.93 -7.01 -20.01
CA ALA A 214 -21.18 -8.19 -20.84
C ALA A 214 -20.79 -9.51 -20.16
N PHE A 215 -19.95 -9.46 -19.11
CA PHE A 215 -19.35 -10.63 -18.49
C PHE A 215 -20.06 -11.06 -17.20
N VAL A 216 -20.41 -10.13 -16.30
CA VAL A 216 -21.06 -10.48 -15.02
C VAL A 216 -22.51 -10.98 -15.22
N PHE A 217 -23.18 -10.56 -16.29
CA PHE A 217 -24.62 -10.82 -16.51
C PHE A 217 -24.97 -11.75 -17.67
N GLN A 218 -24.12 -12.70 -18.03
CA GLN A 218 -24.59 -13.80 -18.87
C GLN A 218 -25.41 -14.77 -18.02
N PRO A 219 -26.70 -15.01 -18.35
CA PRO A 219 -27.47 -16.04 -17.68
C PRO A 219 -26.74 -17.37 -17.84
N THR A 220 -26.44 -18.03 -16.72
CA THR A 220 -25.95 -19.41 -16.77
C THR A 220 -27.10 -20.28 -17.25
N ASP A 221 -27.09 -20.62 -18.53
CA ASP A 221 -27.99 -21.61 -19.11
C ASP A 221 -27.75 -22.96 -18.42
N ASN A 222 -28.51 -23.24 -17.37
CA ASN A 222 -28.61 -24.56 -16.76
C ASN A 222 -30.08 -25.00 -16.90
N PRO A 223 -30.41 -25.88 -17.87
CA PRO A 223 -31.79 -26.18 -18.19
C PRO A 223 -32.26 -27.40 -17.40
N THR A 224 -32.84 -27.22 -16.21
CA THR A 224 -33.89 -28.12 -15.70
C THR A 224 -34.48 -27.57 -14.40
N VAL A 225 -35.73 -27.10 -14.42
CA VAL A 225 -36.82 -27.44 -13.47
C VAL A 225 -38.12 -26.87 -14.06
N ASP A 226 -39.16 -27.68 -13.95
CA ASP A 226 -40.49 -27.55 -14.55
C ASP A 226 -41.22 -26.21 -14.35
N GLN A 227 -42.03 -25.91 -15.37
CA GLN A 227 -42.94 -24.77 -15.47
C GLN A 227 -43.96 -24.73 -14.32
N ALA A 228 -43.98 -23.61 -13.59
CA ALA A 228 -45.19 -23.08 -12.98
C ALA A 228 -45.50 -21.73 -13.62
N VAL A 229 -46.58 -21.70 -14.39
CA VAL A 229 -47.15 -20.48 -15.00
C VAL A 229 -47.64 -19.57 -13.89
N VAL A 230 -47.00 -18.41 -13.72
CA VAL A 230 -47.56 -17.28 -12.98
C VAL A 230 -47.80 -16.15 -13.99
N GLU A 231 -49.08 -15.96 -14.34
CA GLU A 231 -49.57 -14.75 -15.01
C GLU A 231 -49.29 -13.55 -14.10
N VAL A 232 -48.38 -12.67 -14.51
CA VAL A 232 -48.21 -11.35 -13.89
C VAL A 232 -48.97 -10.34 -14.76
N VAL A 233 -50.10 -9.90 -14.21
CA VAL A 233 -50.90 -8.78 -14.69
C VAL A 233 -50.06 -7.51 -14.69
N SER A 234 -49.90 -6.91 -15.87
CA SER A 234 -49.21 -5.64 -16.07
C SER A 234 -50.13 -4.50 -15.59
N THR A 235 -49.83 -3.93 -14.42
CA THR A 235 -50.51 -2.71 -13.93
C THR A 235 -49.57 -1.52 -14.14
N THR A 236 -49.78 -0.79 -15.23
CA THR A 236 -49.12 0.49 -15.49
C THR A 236 -49.77 1.57 -14.61
N ALA A 237 -49.09 1.94 -13.51
CA ALA A 237 -49.43 3.16 -12.77
C ALA A 237 -48.61 4.32 -13.33
N ALA A 238 -49.31 5.28 -13.94
CA ALA A 238 -48.75 6.55 -14.37
C ALA A 238 -48.36 7.39 -13.15
N ILE A 239 -47.11 7.82 -13.08
CA ILE A 239 -46.66 8.85 -12.13
C ILE A 239 -46.81 10.20 -12.83
N GLU A 240 -47.78 10.97 -12.34
CA GLU A 240 -48.10 12.33 -12.73
C GLU A 240 -47.03 13.28 -12.17
N ALA A 241 -46.25 13.91 -13.06
CA ALA A 241 -45.24 14.89 -12.70
C ALA A 241 -45.89 16.26 -12.43
N ALA A 242 -45.74 16.77 -11.20
CA ALA A 242 -46.14 18.12 -10.83
C ALA A 242 -45.09 19.15 -11.33
N PRO A 243 -45.51 20.30 -11.90
CA PRO A 243 -44.58 21.37 -12.26
C PRO A 243 -44.23 22.21 -11.03
N THR A 244 -42.93 22.34 -10.73
CA THR A 244 -42.43 23.30 -9.74
C THR A 244 -42.01 24.58 -10.47
N SER A 245 -42.75 25.66 -10.23
CA SER A 245 -42.44 27.01 -10.71
C SER A 245 -41.35 27.67 -9.84
N LEU A 246 -40.34 28.24 -10.49
CA LEU A 246 -39.33 29.12 -9.88
C LEU A 246 -39.90 30.55 -9.74
N PRO A 247 -39.63 31.27 -8.63
CA PRO A 247 -39.87 32.69 -8.56
C PRO A 247 -38.75 33.48 -9.26
N THR A 248 -39.15 34.31 -10.23
CA THR A 248 -38.35 35.39 -10.81
C THR A 248 -38.15 36.49 -9.77
N VAL A 249 -36.91 36.74 -9.36
CA VAL A 249 -36.53 37.95 -8.63
C VAL A 249 -35.92 38.92 -9.63
N GLU A 250 -36.71 39.93 -9.98
CA GLU A 250 -36.34 41.07 -10.78
C GLU A 250 -35.99 42.20 -9.79
N ASP A 251 -34.71 42.49 -9.60
CA ASP A 251 -34.28 43.70 -8.89
C ASP A 251 -33.11 44.34 -9.64
N ALA A 252 -33.40 45.51 -10.22
CA ALA A 252 -32.51 46.27 -11.06
C ALA A 252 -31.54 47.08 -10.20
N PHE A 253 -30.28 46.64 -10.15
CA PHE A 253 -29.21 47.44 -9.55
C PHE A 253 -28.70 48.47 -10.57
N VAL A 254 -29.03 49.74 -10.34
CA VAL A 254 -28.51 50.89 -11.09
C VAL A 254 -27.14 51.27 -10.52
N PRO A 255 -26.05 51.25 -11.31
CA PRO A 255 -24.76 51.74 -10.84
C PRO A 255 -24.72 53.28 -10.76
N PRO A 256 -24.10 53.88 -9.73
CA PRO A 256 -23.86 55.32 -9.69
C PRO A 256 -22.73 55.75 -10.66
N PRO A 257 -22.74 57.02 -11.12
CA PRO A 257 -21.76 57.54 -12.06
C PRO A 257 -20.35 57.67 -11.46
N PRO A 258 -19.30 57.63 -12.30
CA PRO A 258 -17.92 57.75 -11.84
C PRO A 258 -17.66 59.19 -11.36
N THR A 259 -17.18 59.31 -10.13
CA THR A 259 -16.60 60.56 -9.62
C THR A 259 -15.13 60.55 -9.98
N GLU A 260 -14.75 61.41 -10.91
CA GLU A 260 -13.36 61.76 -11.20
C GLU A 260 -12.78 62.60 -10.06
N ASP A 261 -11.45 62.49 -9.95
CA ASP A 261 -10.52 63.45 -9.32
C ASP A 261 -10.15 63.23 -7.84
N SER A 262 -9.02 62.54 -7.64
CA SER A 262 -8.10 62.88 -6.56
C SER A 262 -6.67 62.46 -6.91
N ALA A 263 -5.81 63.46 -7.05
CA ALA A 263 -4.39 63.35 -7.37
C ALA A 263 -3.66 62.45 -6.36
N ALA A 264 -3.25 61.27 -6.81
CA ALA A 264 -2.36 60.40 -6.07
C ALA A 264 -0.94 60.96 -6.10
N ALA A 265 -0.46 61.37 -4.93
CA ALA A 265 0.97 61.58 -4.69
C ALA A 265 1.72 60.28 -4.95
N PHE A 266 2.75 60.35 -5.80
CA PHE A 266 3.70 59.27 -6.04
C PHE A 266 4.42 58.91 -4.74
N LEU A 267 3.95 57.86 -4.05
CA LEU A 267 4.75 57.17 -3.04
C LEU A 267 5.81 56.33 -3.76
N PRO A 268 7.05 56.28 -3.25
CA PRO A 268 8.11 55.49 -3.85
C PRO A 268 7.69 54.02 -3.90
N THR A 269 7.84 53.41 -5.07
CA THR A 269 7.69 51.97 -5.31
C THR A 269 8.54 51.22 -4.30
N GLN A 270 7.91 50.70 -3.25
CA GLN A 270 8.55 49.81 -2.30
C GLN A 270 8.84 48.51 -3.06
N GLU A 271 10.11 48.26 -3.38
CA GLU A 271 10.55 46.99 -3.96
C GLU A 271 9.99 45.86 -3.09
N SER A 272 9.12 45.03 -3.68
CA SER A 272 8.59 43.86 -3.00
C SER A 272 9.79 43.00 -2.58
N PRO A 273 9.91 42.63 -1.30
CA PRO A 273 10.98 41.76 -0.84
C PRO A 273 11.06 40.55 -1.75
N ILE A 274 12.26 40.26 -2.27
CA ILE A 274 12.51 39.06 -3.08
C ILE A 274 12.11 37.88 -2.20
N GLU A 275 10.97 37.27 -2.52
CA GLU A 275 10.41 36.16 -1.76
C GLU A 275 11.41 35.01 -1.88
N GLN A 276 12.07 34.67 -0.76
CA GLN A 276 13.03 33.59 -0.81
C GLN A 276 12.31 32.27 -1.14
N PRO A 277 12.94 31.43 -1.97
CA PRO A 277 12.54 30.05 -2.20
C PRO A 277 12.04 29.32 -0.94
N LYS A 278 10.76 28.97 -0.89
CA LYS A 278 10.19 28.21 0.23
C LYS A 278 10.63 26.75 0.14
N THR A 279 11.62 26.37 0.93
CA THR A 279 12.04 24.97 1.06
C THR A 279 11.05 24.20 1.93
N LEU A 280 10.80 22.92 1.61
CA LEU A 280 10.01 22.05 2.48
C LEU A 280 10.74 21.86 3.81
N THR A 281 9.96 21.89 4.89
CA THR A 281 10.43 21.40 6.18
C THR A 281 10.61 19.87 6.15
N PRO A 282 11.45 19.29 7.01
CA PRO A 282 11.62 17.83 7.09
C PRO A 282 10.29 17.07 7.32
N LEU A 283 9.35 17.67 8.04
CA LEU A 283 8.02 17.11 8.28
C LEU A 283 7.18 17.07 6.99
N GLU A 284 7.25 18.13 6.17
CA GLU A 284 6.58 18.19 4.88
C GLU A 284 7.20 17.22 3.86
N GLU A 285 8.52 17.03 3.89
CA GLU A 285 9.21 16.04 3.05
C GLU A 285 8.80 14.61 3.41
N ALA A 286 8.76 14.27 4.71
CA ALA A 286 8.29 12.97 5.18
C ALA A 286 6.83 12.70 4.77
N TYR A 287 5.96 13.70 4.91
CA TYR A 287 4.58 13.64 4.47
C TYR A 287 4.47 13.40 2.95
N ALA A 288 5.22 14.15 2.13
CA ALA A 288 5.19 14.02 0.67
C ALA A 288 5.68 12.63 0.20
N ASN A 289 6.71 12.08 0.85
CA ASN A 289 7.20 10.73 0.59
C ASN A 289 6.12 9.68 0.89
N LYS A 290 5.42 9.82 2.03
CA LYS A 290 4.34 8.91 2.41
C LYS A 290 3.17 8.95 1.43
N VAL A 291 2.75 10.15 1.02
CA VAL A 291 1.72 10.32 -0.04
C VAL A 291 2.14 9.64 -1.34
N THR A 292 3.42 9.77 -1.74
CA THR A 292 3.94 9.16 -2.97
C THR A 292 3.90 7.62 -2.89
N MET A 293 4.22 7.04 -1.73
CA MET A 293 4.12 5.59 -1.52
C MET A 293 2.68 5.10 -1.64
N ILE A 294 1.75 5.69 -0.88
CA ILE A 294 0.32 5.32 -0.90
C ILE A 294 -0.23 5.44 -2.33
N TRP A 295 0.13 6.51 -3.03
CA TRP A 295 -0.29 6.72 -4.41
C TRP A 295 0.26 5.64 -5.35
N SER A 296 1.52 5.22 -5.17
CA SER A 296 2.12 4.13 -5.94
C SER A 296 1.36 2.81 -5.74
N ASP A 297 1.04 2.47 -4.49
CA ASP A 297 0.32 1.23 -4.17
C ASP A 297 -1.08 1.21 -4.79
N MET A 298 -1.78 2.35 -4.76
CA MET A 298 -3.06 2.50 -5.45
C MET A 298 -2.95 2.33 -6.97
N LYS A 299 -1.92 2.91 -7.62
CA LYS A 299 -1.71 2.76 -9.07
C LYS A 299 -1.45 1.33 -9.47
N ASP A 300 -0.66 0.60 -8.69
CA ASP A 300 -0.40 -0.82 -8.92
C ASP A 300 -1.68 -1.63 -8.77
N ALA A 301 -2.49 -1.36 -7.74
CA ALA A 301 -3.79 -2.00 -7.55
C ALA A 301 -4.75 -1.71 -8.71
N PHE A 302 -4.83 -0.46 -9.17
CA PHE A 302 -5.66 -0.08 -10.32
C PHE A 302 -5.23 -0.77 -11.61
N THR A 303 -3.92 -0.89 -11.83
CA THR A 303 -3.36 -1.54 -13.01
C THR A 303 -3.75 -3.01 -13.04
N LYS A 304 -3.51 -3.73 -11.92
CA LYS A 304 -3.90 -5.13 -11.76
C LYS A 304 -5.41 -5.34 -11.86
N LEU A 305 -6.20 -4.46 -11.24
CA LEU A 305 -7.66 -4.50 -11.36
C LEU A 305 -8.10 -4.33 -12.82
N GLY A 306 -7.49 -3.39 -13.54
CA GLY A 306 -7.73 -3.19 -14.97
C GLY A 306 -7.43 -4.45 -15.80
N GLU A 307 -6.30 -5.11 -15.54
CA GLU A 307 -5.93 -6.38 -16.19
C GLU A 307 -6.95 -7.48 -15.91
N LEU A 308 -7.37 -7.64 -14.65
CA LEU A 308 -8.36 -8.62 -14.21
C LEU A 308 -9.74 -8.37 -14.83
N VAL A 309 -10.13 -7.11 -14.97
CA VAL A 309 -11.39 -6.70 -15.61
C VAL A 309 -11.37 -6.94 -17.11
N LEU A 310 -10.24 -6.69 -17.78
CA LEU A 310 -10.10 -6.89 -19.22
C LEU A 310 -9.96 -8.36 -19.63
N SER A 311 -9.47 -9.22 -18.72
CA SER A 311 -9.27 -10.65 -18.95
C SER A 311 -9.93 -11.51 -17.87
N PRO A 312 -11.26 -11.49 -17.76
CA PRO A 312 -11.93 -12.12 -16.65
C PRO A 312 -11.97 -13.65 -16.78
N GLN A 313 -11.60 -14.37 -15.72
CA GLN A 313 -11.47 -15.84 -15.72
C GLN A 313 -12.63 -16.49 -14.97
N LYS A 314 -13.77 -16.65 -15.65
CA LYS A 314 -15.00 -17.18 -15.05
C LYS A 314 -14.80 -18.59 -14.49
N GLY A 315 -15.30 -18.82 -13.28
CA GLY A 315 -15.31 -20.13 -12.64
C GLY A 315 -13.97 -20.56 -12.03
N GLN A 316 -12.95 -19.70 -12.06
CA GLN A 316 -11.72 -19.90 -11.29
C GLN A 316 -11.81 -19.06 -10.02
N GLY A 317 -11.78 -19.70 -8.85
CA GLY A 317 -11.86 -19.02 -7.55
C GLY A 317 -10.79 -17.95 -7.38
N ASP A 318 -9.63 -18.17 -7.99
CA ASP A 318 -8.47 -17.29 -7.92
C ASP A 318 -8.75 -15.89 -8.49
N TRP A 319 -9.54 -15.76 -9.57
CA TRP A 319 -9.84 -14.45 -10.16
C TRP A 319 -10.65 -13.55 -9.22
N ALA A 320 -11.66 -14.10 -8.55
CA ALA A 320 -12.48 -13.33 -7.62
C ALA A 320 -11.66 -12.89 -6.40
N ILE A 321 -10.76 -13.77 -5.92
CA ILE A 321 -9.80 -13.46 -4.86
C ILE A 321 -8.87 -12.34 -5.31
N ASP A 322 -8.29 -12.43 -6.50
CA ASP A 322 -7.36 -11.42 -7.02
C ASP A 322 -8.03 -10.04 -7.16
N VAL A 323 -9.29 -10.00 -7.63
CA VAL A 323 -10.09 -8.78 -7.68
C VAL A 323 -10.33 -8.24 -6.27
N ALA A 324 -10.78 -9.09 -5.34
CA ALA A 324 -11.01 -8.69 -3.95
C ALA A 324 -9.75 -8.13 -3.29
N VAL A 325 -8.57 -8.71 -3.54
CA VAL A 325 -7.28 -8.20 -3.07
C VAL A 325 -7.02 -6.80 -3.60
N GLN A 326 -7.24 -6.53 -4.90
CA GLN A 326 -6.99 -5.17 -5.43
C GLN A 326 -7.96 -4.14 -4.86
N LEU A 327 -9.24 -4.51 -4.69
CA LEU A 327 -10.23 -3.63 -4.06
C LEU A 327 -9.87 -3.36 -2.59
N ALA A 328 -9.45 -4.38 -1.84
CA ALA A 328 -8.99 -4.24 -0.46
C ALA A 328 -7.76 -3.33 -0.36
N THR A 329 -6.80 -3.43 -1.27
CA THR A 329 -5.64 -2.53 -1.32
C THR A 329 -6.07 -1.08 -1.50
N ILE A 330 -7.01 -0.79 -2.41
CA ILE A 330 -7.53 0.57 -2.63
C ILE A 330 -8.17 1.13 -1.35
N LYS A 331 -8.96 0.31 -0.64
CA LYS A 331 -9.60 0.69 0.62
C LYS A 331 -8.57 0.96 1.73
N ALA A 332 -7.61 0.05 1.90
CA ALA A 332 -6.53 0.19 2.87
C ALA A 332 -5.70 1.45 2.62
N SER A 333 -5.36 1.74 1.36
CA SER A 333 -4.66 2.98 0.99
C SER A 333 -5.47 4.22 1.37
N TYR A 334 -6.79 4.23 1.16
CA TYR A 334 -7.65 5.35 1.57
C TYR A 334 -7.68 5.54 3.09
N GLU A 335 -7.83 4.46 3.85
CA GLU A 335 -7.79 4.49 5.33
C GLU A 335 -6.45 5.03 5.84
N GLU A 336 -5.35 4.65 5.19
CA GLU A 336 -4.02 5.16 5.50
C GLU A 336 -3.91 6.66 5.25
N VAL A 337 -4.51 7.19 4.15
CA VAL A 337 -4.60 8.63 3.91
C VAL A 337 -5.31 9.33 5.08
N LEU A 338 -6.44 8.80 5.53
CA LEU A 338 -7.22 9.41 6.63
C LEU A 338 -6.45 9.48 7.96
N GLN A 339 -5.44 8.64 8.15
CA GLN A 339 -4.66 8.54 9.39
C GLN A 339 -3.37 9.38 9.36
N MET A 340 -3.05 10.05 8.25
CA MET A 340 -1.81 10.80 8.12
C MET A 340 -1.77 12.04 9.04
N ASN A 341 -0.60 12.29 9.65
CA ASN A 341 -0.33 13.55 10.34
C ASN A 341 -0.01 14.63 9.30
N VAL A 342 -0.94 15.57 9.10
CA VAL A 342 -0.85 16.58 8.03
C VAL A 342 -0.10 17.83 8.53
N PRO A 343 1.03 18.20 7.91
CA PRO A 343 1.68 19.49 8.19
C PRO A 343 0.74 20.64 7.80
N HIS A 344 0.72 21.73 8.58
CA HIS A 344 -0.14 22.90 8.30
C HIS A 344 0.06 23.46 6.87
N GLY A 345 1.28 23.39 6.32
CA GLY A 345 1.58 23.81 4.95
C GLY A 345 1.00 22.93 3.85
N MET A 346 0.52 21.72 4.19
CA MET A 346 0.07 20.68 3.27
C MET A 346 -1.43 20.37 3.37
N GLU A 347 -2.19 21.04 4.25
CA GLU A 347 -3.62 20.75 4.49
C GLU A 347 -4.48 20.81 3.22
N SER A 348 -4.27 21.82 2.38
CA SER A 348 -5.01 21.94 1.12
C SER A 348 -4.71 20.78 0.17
N PHE A 349 -3.43 20.43 0.05
CA PHE A 349 -2.99 19.30 -0.77
C PHE A 349 -3.54 17.97 -0.24
N HIS A 350 -3.49 17.77 1.08
CA HIS A 350 -4.04 16.58 1.74
C HIS A 350 -5.54 16.43 1.51
N ARG A 351 -6.30 17.52 1.64
CA ARG A 351 -7.74 17.53 1.36
C ARG A 351 -8.04 17.05 -0.07
N TYR A 352 -7.32 17.57 -1.07
CA TYR A 352 -7.49 17.12 -2.45
C TYR A 352 -7.16 15.64 -2.63
N PHE A 353 -6.06 15.18 -2.02
CA PHE A 353 -5.69 13.77 -2.09
C PHE A 353 -6.75 12.87 -1.44
N THR A 354 -7.26 13.26 -0.27
CA THR A 354 -8.33 12.56 0.46
C THR A 354 -9.64 12.51 -0.32
N GLU A 355 -10.03 13.62 -0.96
CA GLU A 355 -11.23 13.67 -1.81
C GLU A 355 -11.10 12.80 -3.05
N ALA A 356 -9.89 12.68 -3.62
CA ALA A 356 -9.63 11.82 -4.77
C ALA A 356 -9.68 10.34 -4.36
N THR A 357 -8.98 9.97 -3.30
CA THR A 357 -8.93 8.59 -2.81
C THR A 357 -10.26 8.12 -2.20
N GLY A 358 -11.08 9.03 -1.67
CA GLY A 358 -12.43 8.72 -1.19
C GLY A 358 -13.39 8.26 -2.30
N ASP A 359 -13.32 8.86 -3.48
CA ASP A 359 -14.09 8.37 -4.65
C ASP A 359 -13.61 6.98 -5.08
N CYS A 360 -12.30 6.73 -5.00
CA CYS A 360 -11.71 5.43 -5.31
C CYS A 360 -12.16 4.36 -4.29
N ASN A 361 -12.25 4.70 -3.00
CA ASN A 361 -12.82 3.81 -1.98
C ASN A 361 -14.30 3.50 -2.25
N THR A 362 -15.10 4.53 -2.56
CA THR A 362 -16.53 4.36 -2.87
C THR A 362 -16.75 3.49 -4.11
N MET A 363 -15.88 3.64 -5.12
CA MET A 363 -15.83 2.74 -6.28
C MET A 363 -15.58 1.28 -5.86
N ALA A 364 -14.63 1.06 -4.95
CA ALA A 364 -14.30 -0.28 -4.47
C ALA A 364 -15.45 -0.93 -3.69
N ASP A 365 -16.19 -0.15 -2.89
CA ASP A 365 -17.39 -0.61 -2.19
C ASP A 365 -18.47 -1.08 -3.19
N HIS A 366 -18.74 -0.29 -4.22
CA HIS A 366 -19.71 -0.64 -5.26
C HIS A 366 -19.29 -1.88 -6.06
N PHE A 367 -18.01 -2.03 -6.43
CA PHE A 367 -17.56 -3.26 -7.10
C PHE A 367 -17.61 -4.48 -6.18
N THR A 368 -17.32 -4.33 -4.89
CA THR A 368 -17.47 -5.41 -3.91
C THR A 368 -18.94 -5.85 -3.83
N ALA A 369 -19.86 -4.88 -3.65
CA ALA A 369 -21.30 -5.15 -3.60
C ALA A 369 -21.82 -5.78 -4.91
N ALA A 370 -21.29 -5.36 -6.06
CA ALA A 370 -21.63 -5.95 -7.35
C ALA A 370 -21.22 -7.42 -7.46
N ILE A 371 -20.03 -7.78 -6.97
CA ILE A 371 -19.51 -9.15 -6.99
C ILE A 371 -20.31 -10.04 -6.04
N GLU A 372 -20.53 -9.58 -4.81
CA GLU A 372 -21.23 -10.34 -3.77
C GLU A 372 -22.71 -10.58 -4.11
N ASN A 373 -23.39 -9.54 -4.60
CA ASN A 373 -24.84 -9.59 -4.82
C ASN A 373 -25.22 -9.84 -6.28
N GLN A 374 -24.24 -9.98 -7.18
CA GLN A 374 -24.46 -10.04 -8.63
C GLN A 374 -25.38 -8.91 -9.11
N ASN A 375 -25.13 -7.68 -8.65
CA ASN A 375 -25.99 -6.52 -8.92
C ASN A 375 -25.37 -5.59 -9.96
N GLY A 376 -26.00 -5.49 -11.13
CA GLY A 376 -25.49 -4.70 -12.25
C GLY A 376 -25.58 -3.19 -12.02
N ALA A 377 -26.53 -2.74 -11.19
CA ALA A 377 -26.63 -1.33 -10.82
C ALA A 377 -25.40 -0.87 -10.01
N GLU A 378 -24.87 -1.74 -9.14
CA GLU A 378 -23.66 -1.46 -8.38
C GLU A 378 -22.43 -1.32 -9.29
N ILE A 379 -22.37 -2.08 -10.39
CA ILE A 379 -21.32 -1.92 -11.41
C ILE A 379 -21.36 -0.53 -12.04
N GLU A 380 -22.55 -0.05 -12.42
CA GLU A 380 -22.71 1.27 -13.03
C GLU A 380 -22.31 2.39 -12.08
N LEU A 381 -22.69 2.27 -10.80
CA LEU A 381 -22.26 3.19 -9.74
C LEU A 381 -20.73 3.13 -9.55
N GLY A 382 -20.14 1.93 -9.46
CA GLY A 382 -18.70 1.73 -9.37
C GLY A 382 -17.95 2.39 -10.53
N ILE A 383 -18.43 2.23 -11.78
CA ILE A 383 -17.85 2.89 -12.96
C ILE A 383 -17.98 4.42 -12.88
N SER A 384 -19.09 4.94 -12.37
CA SER A 384 -19.27 6.39 -12.17
C SER A 384 -18.24 6.94 -11.20
N PHE A 385 -18.04 6.27 -10.05
CA PHE A 385 -17.03 6.68 -9.08
C PHE A 385 -15.60 6.46 -9.60
N LEU A 386 -15.34 5.41 -10.40
CA LEU A 386 -14.05 5.22 -11.06
C LEU A 386 -13.68 6.42 -11.96
N LYS A 387 -14.66 6.95 -12.70
CA LYS A 387 -14.45 8.16 -13.53
C LYS A 387 -14.13 9.38 -12.66
N GLN A 388 -14.86 9.58 -11.57
CA GLN A 388 -14.64 10.71 -10.66
C GLN A 388 -13.27 10.63 -9.98
N CYS A 389 -12.95 9.46 -9.41
CA CYS A 389 -11.62 9.10 -8.90
C CYS A 389 -10.53 9.42 -9.92
N SER A 390 -10.65 8.94 -11.17
CA SER A 390 -9.66 9.19 -12.22
C SER A 390 -9.46 10.67 -12.54
N VAL A 391 -10.54 11.46 -12.61
CA VAL A 391 -10.45 12.91 -12.86
C VAL A 391 -9.69 13.61 -11.71
N LYS A 392 -10.09 13.35 -10.47
CA LYS A 392 -9.47 13.96 -9.29
C LYS A 392 -8.00 13.53 -9.12
N ILE A 393 -7.69 12.27 -9.41
CA ILE A 393 -6.32 11.76 -9.40
C ILE A 393 -5.43 12.46 -10.43
N ASN A 394 -5.90 12.63 -11.66
CA ASN A 394 -5.10 13.32 -12.68
C ASN A 394 -4.84 14.78 -12.29
N GLN A 395 -5.82 15.44 -11.66
CA GLN A 395 -5.65 16.77 -11.09
C GLN A 395 -4.63 16.76 -9.94
N PHE A 396 -4.73 15.80 -9.03
CA PHE A 396 -3.78 15.60 -7.94
C PHE A 396 -2.34 15.39 -8.46
N GLU A 397 -2.13 14.51 -9.45
CA GLU A 397 -0.80 14.29 -10.05
C GLU A 397 -0.24 15.56 -10.67
N THR A 398 -1.10 16.39 -11.28
CA THR A 398 -0.69 17.67 -11.85
C THR A 398 -0.19 18.63 -10.77
N GLU A 399 -0.95 18.77 -9.66
CA GLU A 399 -0.56 19.64 -8.54
C GLU A 399 0.68 19.10 -7.79
N LEU A 400 0.78 17.77 -7.62
CA LEU A 400 1.95 17.13 -7.02
C LEU A 400 3.21 17.40 -7.84
N ASN A 401 3.16 17.17 -9.16
CA ASN A 401 4.30 17.41 -10.03
C ASN A 401 4.68 18.89 -10.07
N LYS A 402 3.69 19.80 -10.09
CA LYS A 402 3.93 21.24 -10.03
C LYS A 402 4.65 21.61 -8.73
N GLY A 403 4.17 21.14 -7.57
CA GLY A 403 4.83 21.37 -6.29
C GLY A 403 6.25 20.80 -6.24
N LEU A 404 6.47 19.60 -6.78
CA LEU A 404 7.81 18.99 -6.84
C LEU A 404 8.78 19.76 -7.75
N GLU A 405 8.33 20.27 -8.89
CA GLU A 405 9.16 21.08 -9.78
C GLU A 405 9.47 22.46 -9.20
N GLU A 406 8.50 23.09 -8.54
CA GLU A 406 8.73 24.34 -7.79
C GLU A 406 9.83 24.13 -6.75
N LEU A 407 9.86 23.00 -6.05
CA LEU A 407 10.90 22.66 -5.07
C LEU A 407 12.27 22.37 -5.68
N LYS A 408 12.33 21.77 -6.87
CA LYS A 408 13.59 21.50 -7.57
C LYS A 408 14.29 22.77 -8.03
N GLN A 409 13.54 23.84 -8.34
CA GLN A 409 14.12 25.12 -8.73
C GLN A 409 14.75 25.90 -7.57
N LEU A 410 14.58 25.43 -6.32
CA LEU A 410 15.10 26.05 -5.11
C LEU A 410 16.41 25.43 -4.60
N LYS A 411 16.84 24.31 -5.20
CA LYS A 411 18.13 23.65 -4.93
C LYS A 411 19.12 23.97 -6.05
#